data_AF-A0A8H6CAI7-F1
#
_entry.id   AF-A0A8H6CAI7-F1
#
_cell.length_a   1.000
_cell.length_b   1.000
_cell.length_c   1.000
_cell.angle_alpha   90.00
_cell.angle_beta   90.00
_cell.angle_gamma   90.00
#
_symmetry.space_group_name_H-M   'P 1'
#
loop_
_entity.id
_entity.type
_entity.pdbx_description
1 polymer ?
#
loop_
_entity_poly.entity_id
_entity_poly.type
_entity_poly.pdbx_seq_one_letter_code
_entity_poly.pdbx_strand_id
1 'polypeptide(L)'
;MQRPFDVRAYLCRALLAQIKLIASLMPNHGMRALDMVDHRSHLLPDLTRTLDILINEVLHPVHEIEKSRGHTESSILDGIERVILTRKKFRPNSPPTGLVFEYRKAFRLDCLDQRGWMLGKAIFAGLTVYVKEKLESDPRYIKNVYGRPPLHLAMHDNFPSPDMVRLLLHYSASPNQEQAGTTPWSKLLYVIQLVEPESKGGSGDWAELIDVMVGAGANPDPNPFGREDATIATLKRFCTPSDVARTRQLGAKLLQS
;
A
#
# COMPACT_ATOMS: atom_id res chain seq x y z
N MET A 1 41.53 14.86 -1.68
CA MET A 1 40.44 13.87 -1.83
C MET A 1 39.19 14.40 -1.16
N GLN A 2 38.18 14.84 -1.91
CA GLN A 2 36.88 15.22 -1.37
C GLN A 2 36.13 13.96 -0.94
N ARG A 3 35.57 13.95 0.28
CA ARG A 3 34.66 12.87 0.70
C ARG A 3 33.44 12.89 -0.23
N PRO A 4 32.97 11.74 -0.73
CA PRO A 4 31.80 11.69 -1.59
C PRO A 4 30.62 12.34 -0.85
N PHE A 5 29.93 13.24 -1.55
CA PHE A 5 28.76 13.93 -1.03
C PHE A 5 27.71 12.89 -0.65
N ASP A 6 27.42 12.79 0.65
CA ASP A 6 26.48 11.80 1.17
C ASP A 6 25.06 12.33 0.98
N VAL A 7 24.51 12.10 -0.22
CA VAL A 7 23.14 12.47 -0.61
C VAL A 7 22.12 11.97 0.41
N ARG A 8 22.36 10.82 1.05
CA ARG A 8 21.52 10.25 2.11
C ARG A 8 21.49 11.15 3.33
N ALA A 9 22.67 11.53 3.84
CA ALA A 9 22.77 12.42 4.98
C ALA A 9 22.19 13.82 4.69
N TYR A 10 22.28 14.28 3.44
CA TYR A 10 21.71 15.55 3.01
C TYR A 10 20.18 15.51 2.95
N LEU A 11 19.59 14.54 2.23
CA LEU A 11 18.13 14.40 2.12
C LEU A 11 17.50 14.15 3.48
N CYS A 12 18.09 13.28 4.31
CA CYS A 12 17.63 13.07 5.68
C CYS A 12 17.64 14.36 6.49
N ARG A 13 18.74 15.14 6.44
CA ARG A 13 18.81 16.40 7.17
C ARG A 13 17.83 17.44 6.63
N ALA A 14 17.65 17.51 5.32
CA ALA A 14 16.72 18.44 4.69
C ALA A 14 15.27 18.11 5.06
N LEU A 15 14.86 16.84 4.98
CA LEU A 15 13.52 16.39 5.38
C LEU A 15 13.31 16.54 6.87
N LEU A 16 14.29 16.15 7.70
CA LEU A 16 14.19 16.30 9.14
C LEU A 16 14.13 17.79 9.52
N ALA A 17 14.85 18.66 8.82
CA ALA A 17 14.78 20.11 8.99
C ALA A 17 13.43 20.67 8.56
N GLN A 18 12.85 20.22 7.43
CA GLN A 18 11.50 20.61 7.02
C GLN A 18 10.43 20.12 8.00
N ILE A 19 10.53 18.87 8.46
CA ILE A 19 9.63 18.32 9.48
C ILE A 19 9.75 19.10 10.79
N LYS A 20 10.99 19.39 11.24
CA LYS A 20 11.25 20.20 12.44
C LYS A 20 10.76 21.64 12.29
N LEU A 21 10.90 22.24 11.12
CA LEU A 21 10.40 23.58 10.81
C LEU A 21 8.86 23.61 10.82
N ILE A 22 8.22 22.64 10.17
CA ILE A 22 6.76 22.48 10.20
C ILE A 22 6.27 22.26 11.64
N ALA A 23 7.01 21.48 12.44
CA ALA A 23 6.69 21.25 13.84
C ALA A 23 6.92 22.51 14.71
N SER A 24 7.98 23.29 14.47
CA SER A 24 8.31 24.50 15.25
C SER A 24 7.41 25.69 14.91
N LEU A 25 6.88 25.75 13.69
CA LEU A 25 5.86 26.71 13.27
C LEU A 25 4.48 26.46 13.93
N MET A 26 4.35 25.42 14.76
CA MET A 26 3.14 25.11 15.52
C MET A 26 3.45 24.97 17.04
N PRO A 27 3.78 26.07 17.75
CA PRO A 27 4.08 25.99 19.18
C PRO A 27 2.80 25.74 19.99
N ASN A 28 2.97 25.00 21.09
CA ASN A 28 1.99 24.75 22.15
C ASN A 28 1.06 25.95 22.42
N HIS A 29 -0.19 25.89 21.97
CA HIS A 29 -1.25 26.77 22.42
C HIS A 29 -2.09 26.06 23.48
N GLY A 30 -1.58 26.09 24.71
CA GLY A 30 -2.39 25.92 25.90
C GLY A 30 -3.36 27.11 26.02
N MET A 31 -4.65 26.80 26.06
CA MET A 31 -5.76 27.65 26.50
C MET A 31 -6.06 28.94 25.72
N ARG A 32 -6.75 28.78 24.58
CA ARG A 32 -8.00 29.49 24.16
C ARG A 32 -8.37 29.06 22.73
N ALA A 33 -8.37 27.75 22.49
CA ALA A 33 -8.41 27.16 21.15
C ALA A 33 -9.82 26.93 20.59
N LEU A 34 -10.89 27.20 21.33
CA LEU A 34 -12.24 26.97 20.81
C LEU A 34 -12.71 28.08 19.85
N ASP A 35 -12.15 29.30 19.94
CA ASP A 35 -12.60 30.43 19.09
C ASP A 35 -11.78 30.61 17.79
N MET A 36 -10.64 29.93 17.64
CA MET A 36 -9.76 30.04 16.45
C MET A 36 -9.79 28.82 15.52
N VAL A 37 -10.47 27.74 15.91
CA VAL A 37 -10.56 26.50 15.09
C VAL A 37 -11.41 26.71 13.84
N ASP A 38 -12.32 27.67 13.83
CA ASP A 38 -13.20 27.93 12.69
C ASP A 38 -12.50 28.66 11.52
N HIS A 39 -11.40 29.38 11.79
CA HIS A 39 -10.68 30.17 10.78
C HIS A 39 -9.42 29.52 10.21
N ARG A 40 -9.10 28.26 10.53
CA ARG A 40 -7.94 27.54 9.93
C ARG A 40 -8.25 26.11 9.49
N SER A 41 -9.53 25.75 9.44
CA SER A 41 -10.01 24.47 8.91
C SER A 41 -9.57 24.19 7.47
N HIS A 42 -9.28 25.24 6.68
CA HIS A 42 -8.79 25.17 5.31
C HIS A 42 -7.31 24.80 5.15
N LEU A 43 -6.45 24.97 6.17
CA LEU A 43 -5.01 24.62 6.09
C LEU A 43 -4.71 23.13 6.37
N LEU A 44 -5.69 22.40 6.89
CA LEU A 44 -5.57 20.99 7.28
C LEU A 44 -5.56 19.99 6.11
N PRO A 45 -6.44 20.14 5.10
CA PRO A 45 -6.35 19.39 3.86
C PRO A 45 -4.98 19.55 3.18
N ASP A 46 -4.47 20.78 3.16
CA ASP A 46 -3.18 21.09 2.54
C ASP A 46 -2.04 20.33 3.19
N LEU A 47 -1.99 20.26 4.51
CA LEU A 47 -0.88 19.63 5.20
C LEU A 47 -0.89 18.10 5.15
N THR A 48 -2.07 17.47 5.09
CA THR A 48 -2.16 16.03 4.83
C THR A 48 -1.67 15.72 3.43
N ARG A 49 -2.06 16.54 2.45
CA ARG A 49 -1.58 16.45 1.07
C ARG A 49 -0.07 16.70 0.97
N THR A 50 0.47 17.69 1.68
CA THR A 50 1.91 17.95 1.73
C THR A 50 2.66 16.76 2.33
N LEU A 51 2.16 16.15 3.40
CA LEU A 51 2.78 14.96 3.97
C LEU A 51 2.74 13.77 3.01
N ASP A 52 1.63 13.54 2.30
CA ASP A 52 1.55 12.50 1.27
C ASP A 52 2.55 12.75 0.13
N ILE A 53 2.70 14.01 -0.33
CA ILE A 53 3.69 14.38 -1.35
C ILE A 53 5.10 14.10 -0.85
N LEU A 54 5.45 14.59 0.35
CA LEU A 54 6.77 14.37 0.95
C LEU A 54 7.08 12.89 1.13
N ILE A 55 6.08 12.09 1.51
CA ILE A 55 6.27 10.64 1.66
C ILE A 55 6.51 9.99 0.32
N ASN A 56 5.73 10.32 -0.71
CA ASN A 56 5.96 9.78 -2.05
C ASN A 56 7.35 10.18 -2.57
N GLU A 57 7.79 11.41 -2.30
CA GLU A 57 9.14 11.90 -2.62
C GLU A 57 10.25 11.18 -1.84
N VAL A 58 9.98 10.66 -0.64
CA VAL A 58 10.94 9.86 0.14
C VAL A 58 10.95 8.40 -0.28
N LEU A 59 9.77 7.82 -0.57
CA LEU A 59 9.64 6.41 -0.93
C LEU A 59 10.43 6.07 -2.19
N HIS A 60 10.44 6.95 -3.19
CA HIS A 60 11.19 6.71 -4.42
C HIS A 60 12.72 6.59 -4.19
N PRO A 61 13.42 7.55 -3.55
CA PRO A 61 14.82 7.39 -3.17
C PRO A 61 15.09 6.16 -2.29
N VAL A 62 14.19 5.85 -1.35
CA VAL A 62 14.34 4.65 -0.49
C VAL A 62 14.27 3.38 -1.33
N HIS A 63 13.36 3.31 -2.31
CA HIS A 63 13.26 2.19 -3.24
C HIS A 63 14.54 2.01 -4.07
N GLU A 64 15.08 3.10 -4.63
CA GLU A 64 16.34 3.06 -5.39
C GLU A 64 17.54 2.63 -4.52
N ILE A 65 17.57 3.06 -3.26
CA ILE A 65 18.59 2.63 -2.29
C ILE A 65 18.44 1.15 -1.97
N GLU A 66 17.22 0.67 -1.71
CA GLU A 66 16.93 -0.73 -1.43
C GLU A 66 17.36 -1.61 -2.63
N LYS A 67 16.98 -1.21 -3.85
CA LYS A 67 17.33 -1.92 -5.08
C LYS A 67 18.83 -1.97 -5.33
N SER A 68 19.55 -0.87 -5.07
CA SER A 68 20.99 -0.79 -5.32
C SER A 68 21.85 -1.44 -4.23
N ARG A 69 21.37 -1.51 -2.98
CA ARG A 69 22.16 -1.96 -1.82
C ARG A 69 21.63 -3.18 -1.10
N GLY A 70 20.42 -3.65 -1.42
CA GLY A 70 19.76 -4.79 -0.76
C GLY A 70 19.42 -4.55 0.72
N HIS A 71 19.43 -3.29 1.17
CA HIS A 71 19.16 -2.91 2.56
C HIS A 71 18.20 -1.73 2.59
N THR A 72 17.22 -1.77 3.49
CA THR A 72 16.31 -0.65 3.71
C THR A 72 16.78 0.29 4.80
N GLU A 73 16.44 1.57 4.61
CA GLU A 73 16.54 2.57 5.68
C GLU A 73 15.26 2.59 6.51
N SER A 74 14.88 1.43 7.05
CA SER A 74 13.63 1.25 7.79
C SER A 74 13.48 2.22 8.96
N SER A 75 14.59 2.63 9.57
CA SER A 75 14.63 3.65 10.62
C SER A 75 14.10 5.01 10.19
N ILE A 76 14.27 5.40 8.92
CA ILE A 76 13.70 6.65 8.37
C ILE A 76 12.19 6.53 8.27
N LEU A 77 11.70 5.45 7.64
CA LEU A 77 10.27 5.22 7.46
C LEU A 77 9.55 5.10 8.81
N ASP A 78 10.18 4.45 9.79
CA ASP A 78 9.70 4.35 11.17
C ASP A 78 9.70 5.70 11.89
N GLY A 79 10.71 6.54 11.62
CA GLY A 79 10.76 7.91 12.09
C GLY A 79 9.59 8.74 11.57
N ILE A 80 9.30 8.63 10.27
CA ILE A 80 8.17 9.31 9.62
C ILE A 80 6.84 8.80 10.19
N GLU A 81 6.65 7.49 10.29
CA GLU A 81 5.44 6.89 10.88
C GLU A 81 5.24 7.39 12.31
N ARG A 82 6.30 7.42 13.13
CA ARG A 82 6.25 7.92 14.51
C ARG A 82 5.84 9.39 14.60
N VAL A 83 6.38 10.25 13.73
CA VAL A 83 6.02 11.69 13.69
C VAL A 83 4.52 11.84 13.38
N ILE A 84 4.01 11.07 12.43
CA ILE A 84 2.61 11.11 12.00
C ILE A 84 1.67 10.62 13.09
N LEU A 85 2.01 9.51 13.74
CA LEU A 85 1.25 8.98 14.88
C LEU A 85 1.26 9.94 16.07
N THR A 86 2.40 10.56 16.38
CA THR A 86 2.53 11.52 17.50
C THR A 86 1.64 12.74 17.29
N ARG A 87 1.59 13.27 16.07
CA ARG A 87 0.77 14.44 15.74
C ARG A 87 -0.72 14.20 15.95
N LYS A 88 -1.22 13.00 15.62
CA LYS A 88 -2.65 12.70 15.72
C LYS A 88 -3.12 12.49 17.15
N LYS A 89 -2.27 11.96 18.04
CA LYS A 89 -2.56 11.88 19.48
C LYS A 89 -2.83 13.26 20.12
N PHE A 90 -2.30 14.33 19.53
CA PHE A 90 -2.53 15.70 19.99
C PHE A 90 -3.92 16.26 19.65
N ARG A 91 -4.79 15.51 18.94
CA ARG A 91 -6.20 15.90 18.69
C ARG A 91 -7.20 14.89 19.28
N PRO A 92 -7.30 14.77 20.61
CA PRO A 92 -8.19 13.79 21.20
C PRO A 92 -9.69 14.14 21.10
N ASN A 93 -10.09 15.42 21.01
CA ASN A 93 -11.51 15.81 21.24
C ASN A 93 -12.11 16.80 20.23
N SER A 94 -11.52 17.00 19.05
CA SER A 94 -12.18 17.81 18.02
C SER A 94 -13.17 16.92 17.26
N PRO A 95 -14.50 17.13 17.37
CA PRO A 95 -15.43 16.42 16.51
C PRO A 95 -15.03 16.68 15.05
N PRO A 96 -14.98 15.65 14.20
CA PRO A 96 -14.65 15.84 12.79
C PRO A 96 -15.67 16.83 12.20
N THR A 97 -15.19 17.95 11.67
CA THR A 97 -16.03 18.88 10.90
C THR A 97 -16.69 18.13 9.75
N GLY A 98 -17.96 18.43 9.43
CA GLY A 98 -18.83 17.57 8.61
C GLY A 98 -18.25 17.13 7.26
N LEU A 99 -17.41 17.95 6.62
CA LEU A 99 -16.71 17.60 5.38
C LEU A 99 -15.62 16.53 5.56
N VAL A 100 -14.89 16.56 6.68
CA VAL A 100 -13.88 15.54 7.01
C VAL A 100 -14.55 14.23 7.42
N PHE A 101 -15.73 14.30 8.06
CA PHE A 101 -16.51 13.12 8.43
C PHE A 101 -17.06 12.39 7.19
N GLU A 102 -17.70 13.11 6.25
CA GLU A 102 -18.20 12.50 5.00
C GLU A 102 -17.06 11.93 4.14
N TYR A 103 -15.92 12.63 4.05
CA TYR A 103 -14.75 12.11 3.34
C TYR A 103 -14.17 10.86 4.01
N ARG A 104 -14.04 10.85 5.35
CA ARG A 104 -13.54 9.67 6.05
C ARG A 104 -14.51 8.50 6.03
N LYS A 105 -15.82 8.75 6.07
CA LYS A 105 -16.88 7.75 5.94
C LYS A 105 -16.89 7.13 4.55
N ALA A 106 -16.76 7.94 3.50
CA ALA A 106 -16.69 7.47 2.11
C ALA A 106 -15.49 6.54 1.84
N PHE A 107 -14.35 6.79 2.50
CA PHE A 107 -13.15 5.96 2.38
C PHE A 107 -12.94 4.96 3.54
N ARG A 108 -13.91 4.83 4.46
CA ARG A 108 -13.83 4.05 5.72
C ARG A 108 -12.55 4.30 6.53
N LEU A 109 -12.12 5.56 6.61
CA LEU A 109 -10.92 6.00 7.32
C LEU A 109 -11.13 6.22 8.83
N ASP A 110 -12.37 6.08 9.33
CA ASP A 110 -12.73 6.44 10.71
C ASP A 110 -12.44 5.38 11.78
N CYS A 111 -12.08 4.14 11.41
CA CYS A 111 -11.99 3.02 12.36
C CYS A 111 -10.72 2.17 12.25
N LEU A 112 -9.72 2.61 11.48
CA LEU A 112 -8.57 1.78 11.19
C LEU A 112 -7.41 2.15 12.11
N ASP A 113 -6.91 1.13 12.83
CA ASP A 113 -5.60 1.17 13.46
C ASP A 113 -4.61 1.73 12.42
N GLN A 114 -4.18 2.98 12.62
CA GLN A 114 -3.31 3.66 11.65
C GLN A 114 -1.89 3.10 11.68
N ARG A 115 -1.63 2.13 12.57
CA ARG A 115 -0.45 1.28 12.51
C ARG A 115 -0.41 0.58 11.16
N GLY A 116 0.74 0.65 10.51
CA GLY A 116 0.92 0.05 9.20
C GLY A 116 0.42 0.93 8.05
N TRP A 117 0.08 2.20 8.28
CA TRP A 117 -0.12 3.12 7.16
C TRP A 117 1.17 3.26 6.31
N MET A 118 2.32 3.40 6.99
CA MET A 118 3.62 3.40 6.31
C MET A 118 3.90 2.06 5.65
N LEU A 119 3.55 0.96 6.32
CA LEU A 119 3.65 -0.38 5.74
C LEU A 119 2.80 -0.52 4.46
N GLY A 120 1.58 0.01 4.44
CA GLY A 120 0.73 0.00 3.25
C GLY A 120 1.32 0.80 2.10
N LYS A 121 1.94 1.95 2.39
CA LYS A 121 2.69 2.74 1.41
C LYS A 121 3.93 2.02 0.90
N ALA A 122 4.64 1.32 1.78
CA ALA A 122 5.81 0.52 1.42
C ALA A 122 5.45 -0.69 0.54
N ILE A 123 4.32 -1.36 0.82
CA ILE A 123 3.77 -2.41 -0.04
C ILE A 123 3.46 -1.83 -1.43
N PHE A 124 2.79 -0.68 -1.47
CA PHE A 124 2.46 0.01 -2.71
C PHE A 124 3.72 0.39 -3.52
N ALA A 125 4.77 0.83 -2.84
CA ALA A 125 6.05 1.22 -3.46
C ALA A 125 7.01 0.04 -3.73
N GLY A 126 6.61 -1.21 -3.47
CA GLY A 126 7.48 -2.37 -3.73
C GLY A 126 8.72 -2.44 -2.82
N LEU A 127 8.67 -1.87 -1.62
CA LEU A 127 9.79 -1.89 -0.65
C LEU A 127 9.86 -3.22 0.11
N THR A 128 10.23 -4.28 -0.58
CA THR A 128 10.20 -5.67 -0.08
C THR A 128 10.99 -5.89 1.21
N VAL A 129 12.16 -5.29 1.38
CA VAL A 129 13.00 -5.46 2.57
C VAL A 129 12.33 -4.80 3.77
N TYR A 130 11.77 -3.60 3.62
CA TYR A 130 11.04 -2.93 4.70
C TYR A 130 9.78 -3.70 5.09
N VAL A 131 9.01 -4.16 4.09
CA VAL A 131 7.81 -4.97 4.32
C VAL A 131 8.16 -6.25 5.07
N LYS A 132 9.23 -6.94 4.65
CA LYS A 132 9.74 -8.14 5.33
C LYS A 132 10.10 -7.85 6.78
N GLU A 133 10.92 -6.84 7.04
CA GLU A 133 11.32 -6.45 8.41
C GLU A 133 10.08 -6.17 9.29
N LYS A 134 9.05 -5.53 8.72
CA LYS A 134 7.81 -5.25 9.46
C LYS A 134 6.98 -6.48 9.75
N LEU A 135 6.82 -7.38 8.78
CA LEU A 135 6.12 -8.65 8.97
C LEU A 135 6.83 -9.55 9.99
N GLU A 136 8.17 -9.55 10.00
CA GLU A 136 8.98 -10.25 11.01
C GLU A 136 8.79 -9.63 12.41
N SER A 137 8.72 -8.30 12.48
CA SER A 137 8.54 -7.60 13.77
C SER A 137 7.15 -7.76 14.38
N ASP A 138 6.10 -7.83 13.56
CA ASP A 138 4.71 -8.01 14.00
C ASP A 138 3.91 -8.78 12.95
N PRO A 139 3.74 -10.11 13.13
CA PRO A 139 3.02 -10.95 12.18
C PRO A 139 1.55 -10.55 11.99
N ARG A 140 0.95 -9.75 12.88
CA ARG A 140 -0.46 -9.35 12.76
C ARG A 140 -0.71 -8.49 11.52
N TYR A 141 0.32 -7.81 11.02
CA TYR A 141 0.23 -7.05 9.78
C TYR A 141 -0.21 -7.92 8.60
N ILE A 142 0.06 -9.23 8.59
CA ILE A 142 -0.33 -10.06 7.44
C ILE A 142 -1.86 -10.12 7.21
N LYS A 143 -2.65 -9.98 8.27
CA LYS A 143 -4.12 -10.05 8.17
C LYS A 143 -4.72 -8.70 7.81
N ASN A 144 -4.07 -7.63 8.25
CA ASN A 144 -4.65 -6.30 8.17
C ASN A 144 -3.55 -5.24 8.25
N VAL A 145 -3.33 -4.55 7.13
CA VAL A 145 -2.53 -3.33 7.05
C VAL A 145 -3.49 -2.20 6.71
N TYR A 146 -3.64 -1.26 7.64
CA TYR A 146 -4.48 -0.08 7.42
C TYR A 146 -5.91 -0.44 6.96
N GLY A 147 -6.53 -1.39 7.66
CA GLY A 147 -7.87 -1.86 7.38
C GLY A 147 -8.04 -2.73 6.14
N ARG A 148 -6.94 -3.09 5.48
CA ARG A 148 -6.95 -3.81 4.21
C ARG A 148 -6.04 -5.03 4.28
N PRO A 149 -6.37 -6.11 3.57
CA PRO A 149 -5.43 -7.21 3.38
C PRO A 149 -4.16 -6.68 2.67
N PRO A 150 -2.95 -7.03 3.12
CA PRO A 150 -1.71 -6.61 2.46
C PRO A 150 -1.67 -6.96 0.98
N LEU A 151 -2.17 -8.15 0.63
CA LEU A 151 -2.19 -8.61 -0.76
C LEU A 151 -3.14 -7.78 -1.63
N HIS A 152 -4.23 -7.23 -1.07
CA HIS A 152 -5.05 -6.24 -1.76
C HIS A 152 -4.31 -4.95 -2.05
N LEU A 153 -3.46 -4.49 -1.12
CA LEU A 153 -2.67 -3.28 -1.29
C LEU A 153 -1.64 -3.44 -2.41
N ALA A 154 -1.02 -4.63 -2.51
CA ALA A 154 -0.08 -4.95 -3.57
C ALA A 154 -0.71 -4.88 -4.98
N MET A 155 -2.02 -5.12 -5.10
CA MET A 155 -2.78 -5.09 -6.37
C MET A 155 -3.42 -3.72 -6.67
N HIS A 156 -3.12 -2.68 -5.90
CA HIS A 156 -3.79 -1.39 -6.06
C HIS A 156 -3.19 -0.52 -7.18
N ASP A 157 -1.94 -0.74 -7.56
CA ASP A 157 -1.29 0.01 -8.63
C ASP A 157 -1.44 -0.69 -10.00
N ASN A 158 -1.16 0.05 -11.06
CA ASN A 158 -1.19 -0.47 -12.43
C ASN A 158 -0.11 -1.54 -12.70
N PHE A 159 0.89 -1.66 -11.81
CA PHE A 159 2.01 -2.61 -11.95
C PHE A 159 2.32 -3.26 -10.59
N PRO A 160 1.53 -4.26 -10.16
CA PRO A 160 1.85 -5.06 -8.98
C PRO A 160 3.23 -5.72 -9.13
N SER A 161 4.04 -5.67 -8.08
CA SER A 161 5.37 -6.30 -8.05
C SER A 161 5.23 -7.81 -7.76
N PRO A 162 5.71 -8.71 -8.66
CA PRO A 162 5.73 -10.16 -8.39
C PRO A 162 6.47 -10.50 -7.09
N ASP A 163 7.60 -9.84 -6.82
CA ASP A 163 8.38 -10.04 -5.61
C ASP A 163 7.61 -9.68 -4.34
N MET A 164 6.90 -8.55 -4.34
CA MET A 164 6.05 -8.16 -3.21
C MET A 164 4.93 -9.17 -2.99
N VAL A 165 4.31 -9.67 -4.06
CA VAL A 165 3.24 -10.68 -3.97
C VAL A 165 3.76 -12.00 -3.42
N ARG A 166 4.91 -12.48 -3.93
CA ARG A 166 5.59 -13.67 -3.40
C ARG A 166 5.94 -13.51 -1.92
N LEU A 167 6.47 -12.35 -1.53
CA LEU A 167 6.78 -12.05 -0.13
C LEU A 167 5.54 -12.14 0.76
N LEU A 168 4.45 -11.47 0.39
CA LEU A 168 3.22 -11.49 1.19
C LEU A 168 2.61 -12.90 1.26
N LEU A 169 2.61 -13.66 0.17
CA LEU A 169 2.14 -15.04 0.15
C LEU A 169 3.04 -15.96 1.01
N HIS A 170 4.36 -15.76 1.00
CA HIS A 170 5.30 -16.47 1.86
C HIS A 170 4.97 -16.28 3.34
N TYR A 171 4.55 -15.08 3.73
CA TYR A 171 4.06 -14.79 5.08
C TYR A 171 2.62 -15.25 5.35
N SER A 172 2.02 -16.05 4.47
CA SER A 172 0.65 -16.57 4.57
C SER A 172 -0.47 -15.53 4.40
N ALA A 173 -0.24 -14.48 3.61
CA ALA A 173 -1.35 -13.65 3.13
C ALA A 173 -2.31 -14.50 2.29
N SER A 174 -3.61 -14.44 2.56
CA SER A 174 -4.58 -15.22 1.80
C SER A 174 -4.91 -14.52 0.47
N PRO A 175 -4.79 -15.22 -0.68
CA PRO A 175 -5.18 -14.68 -1.98
C PRO A 175 -6.69 -14.55 -2.16
N ASN A 176 -7.47 -15.11 -1.23
CA ASN A 176 -8.93 -15.11 -1.22
C ASN A 176 -9.52 -14.24 -0.11
N GLN A 177 -8.69 -13.52 0.65
CA GLN A 177 -9.20 -12.66 1.72
C GLN A 177 -10.00 -11.52 1.11
N GLU A 178 -11.30 -11.45 1.40
CA GLU A 178 -12.17 -10.43 0.83
C GLU A 178 -11.97 -9.07 1.52
N GLN A 179 -12.02 -8.00 0.72
CA GLN A 179 -12.13 -6.63 1.16
C GLN A 179 -13.19 -5.93 0.32
N ALA A 180 -14.28 -5.53 0.98
CA ALA A 180 -15.38 -4.79 0.37
C ALA A 180 -15.91 -5.43 -0.93
N GLY A 181 -16.18 -6.74 -0.94
CA GLY A 181 -16.71 -7.44 -2.11
C GLY A 181 -15.67 -7.88 -3.13
N THR A 182 -14.38 -7.63 -2.89
CA THR A 182 -13.30 -7.96 -3.83
C THR A 182 -12.24 -8.80 -3.16
N THR A 183 -11.63 -9.75 -3.87
CA THR A 183 -10.43 -10.48 -3.45
C THR A 183 -9.18 -9.91 -4.14
N PRO A 184 -7.96 -10.15 -3.63
CA PRO A 184 -6.73 -9.80 -4.33
C PRO A 184 -6.70 -10.37 -5.75
N TRP A 185 -7.19 -11.60 -5.95
CA TRP A 185 -7.34 -12.21 -7.27
C TRP A 185 -8.26 -11.42 -8.20
N SER A 186 -9.48 -11.09 -7.76
CA SER A 186 -10.41 -10.27 -8.57
C SER A 186 -9.83 -8.90 -8.93
N LYS A 187 -9.03 -8.33 -8.03
CA LYS A 187 -8.37 -7.04 -8.23
C LYS A 187 -7.26 -7.13 -9.25
N LEU A 188 -6.43 -8.19 -9.19
CA LEU A 188 -5.40 -8.47 -10.20
C LEU A 188 -6.01 -8.57 -11.59
N LEU A 189 -7.07 -9.39 -11.76
CA LEU A 189 -7.75 -9.54 -13.05
C LEU A 189 -8.29 -8.22 -13.58
N TYR A 190 -8.89 -7.40 -12.70
CA TYR A 190 -9.38 -6.07 -13.05
C TYR A 190 -8.24 -5.16 -13.53
N VAL A 191 -7.09 -5.14 -12.84
CA VAL A 191 -5.92 -4.33 -13.25
C VAL A 191 -5.40 -4.80 -14.61
N ILE A 192 -5.27 -6.11 -14.84
CA ILE A 192 -4.84 -6.66 -16.12
C ILE A 192 -5.79 -6.25 -17.26
N GLN A 193 -7.10 -6.17 -16.99
CA GLN A 193 -8.09 -5.72 -17.98
C GLN A 193 -7.98 -4.23 -18.30
N LEU A 194 -7.56 -3.41 -17.33
CA LEU A 194 -7.41 -1.97 -17.51
C LEU A 194 -6.09 -1.58 -18.20
N VAL A 195 -5.02 -2.31 -17.91
CA VAL A 195 -3.68 -2.00 -18.43
C VAL A 195 -3.52 -2.71 -19.77
N GLU A 196 -3.34 -1.94 -20.85
CA GLU A 196 -2.91 -2.53 -22.11
C GLU A 196 -1.53 -3.18 -21.89
N PRO A 197 -1.41 -4.51 -21.99
CA PRO A 197 -0.21 -5.22 -21.55
C PRO A 197 1.04 -4.91 -22.39
N GLU A 198 0.86 -4.28 -23.55
CA GLU A 198 1.96 -3.88 -24.42
C GLU A 198 2.59 -2.54 -23.97
N SER A 199 1.95 -1.81 -23.05
CA SER A 199 2.31 -0.42 -22.79
C SER A 199 3.45 -0.24 -21.76
N LYS A 200 3.51 -1.02 -20.66
CA LYS A 200 4.41 -0.67 -19.53
C LYS A 200 4.87 -1.78 -18.57
N GLY A 201 4.55 -3.04 -18.79
CA GLY A 201 5.08 -4.17 -18.04
C GLY A 201 5.08 -5.36 -18.97
N GLY A 202 6.23 -6.00 -19.19
CA GLY A 202 6.31 -7.10 -20.15
C GLY A 202 5.24 -8.15 -19.85
N SER A 203 4.67 -8.77 -20.87
CA SER A 203 3.66 -9.83 -20.70
C SER A 203 4.10 -10.95 -19.73
N GLY A 204 5.41 -11.12 -19.53
CA GLY A 204 6.01 -12.03 -18.55
C GLY A 204 5.65 -11.75 -17.10
N ASP A 205 5.60 -10.48 -16.66
CA ASP A 205 5.36 -10.13 -15.26
C ASP A 205 3.91 -10.49 -14.85
N TRP A 206 2.96 -10.29 -15.77
CA TRP A 206 1.56 -10.65 -15.57
C TRP A 206 1.33 -12.15 -15.52
N ALA A 207 1.96 -12.90 -16.43
CA ALA A 207 1.90 -14.36 -16.42
C ALA A 207 2.47 -14.92 -15.10
N GLU A 208 3.61 -14.39 -14.67
CA GLU A 208 4.23 -14.79 -13.40
C GLU A 208 3.31 -14.50 -12.20
N LEU A 209 2.71 -13.31 -12.13
CA LEU A 209 1.78 -12.96 -11.05
C LEU A 209 0.56 -13.89 -11.00
N ILE A 210 0.00 -14.23 -12.17
CA ILE A 210 -1.11 -15.16 -12.25
C ILE A 210 -0.67 -16.52 -11.70
N ASP A 211 0.47 -17.04 -12.15
CA ASP A 211 0.99 -18.34 -11.70
C ASP A 211 1.25 -18.36 -10.20
N VAL A 212 1.83 -17.29 -9.65
CA VAL A 212 2.08 -17.15 -8.22
C VAL A 212 0.78 -17.16 -7.42
N MET A 213 -0.22 -16.40 -7.85
CA MET A 213 -1.51 -16.32 -7.17
C MET A 213 -2.27 -17.65 -7.24
N VAL A 214 -2.34 -18.27 -8.42
CA VAL A 214 -2.99 -19.58 -8.62
C VAL A 214 -2.27 -20.67 -7.83
N GLY A 215 -0.93 -20.67 -7.85
CA GLY A 215 -0.10 -21.60 -7.08
C GLY A 215 -0.30 -21.45 -5.57
N ALA A 216 -0.64 -20.25 -5.09
CA ALA A 216 -1.00 -19.99 -3.71
C ALA A 216 -2.47 -20.30 -3.37
N GLY A 217 -3.24 -20.86 -4.32
CA GLY A 217 -4.64 -21.24 -4.11
C GLY A 217 -5.63 -20.09 -4.27
N ALA A 218 -5.29 -19.04 -5.04
CA ALA A 218 -6.27 -18.06 -5.49
C ALA A 218 -7.44 -18.78 -6.17
N ASN A 219 -8.66 -18.54 -5.69
CA ASN A 219 -9.86 -19.10 -6.29
C ASN A 219 -10.07 -18.41 -7.63
N PRO A 220 -9.96 -19.15 -8.76
CA PRO A 220 -10.07 -18.56 -10.08
C PRO A 220 -11.50 -18.20 -10.45
N ASP A 221 -12.48 -18.35 -9.54
CA ASP A 221 -13.89 -18.04 -9.79
C ASP A 221 -13.99 -16.72 -10.57
N PRO A 222 -14.35 -16.80 -11.87
CA PRO A 222 -14.16 -15.71 -12.81
C PRO A 222 -15.19 -14.60 -12.63
N ASN A 223 -16.08 -14.72 -11.62
CA ASN A 223 -17.28 -13.92 -11.55
C ASN A 223 -17.41 -12.97 -10.34
N PRO A 224 -16.39 -12.17 -9.97
CA PRO A 224 -16.58 -11.13 -8.96
C PRO A 224 -17.55 -10.02 -9.43
N PHE A 225 -17.82 -9.88 -10.74
CA PHE A 225 -18.57 -8.76 -11.32
C PHE A 225 -19.61 -9.13 -12.41
N GLY A 226 -19.98 -10.40 -12.57
CA GLY A 226 -20.92 -10.80 -13.64
C GLY A 226 -20.29 -10.89 -15.04
N ARG A 227 -18.96 -10.98 -15.16
CA ARG A 227 -18.21 -10.87 -16.43
C ARG A 227 -17.28 -12.07 -16.71
N GLU A 228 -17.84 -13.27 -16.65
CA GLU A 228 -17.09 -14.52 -16.85
C GLU A 228 -16.30 -14.55 -18.16
N ASP A 229 -16.89 -14.07 -19.26
CA ASP A 229 -16.25 -14.04 -20.59
C ASP A 229 -14.98 -13.18 -20.61
N ALA A 230 -14.98 -12.05 -19.90
CA ALA A 230 -13.84 -11.13 -19.87
C ALA A 230 -12.68 -11.73 -19.08
N THR A 231 -12.96 -12.39 -17.94
CA THR A 231 -11.94 -13.05 -17.14
C THR A 231 -11.29 -14.21 -17.91
N ILE A 232 -12.08 -15.04 -18.59
CA ILE A 232 -11.57 -16.15 -19.39
C ILE A 232 -10.73 -15.63 -20.57
N ALA A 233 -11.18 -14.57 -21.23
CA ALA A 233 -10.42 -13.93 -22.31
C ALA A 233 -9.08 -13.38 -21.81
N THR A 234 -9.06 -12.73 -20.64
CA THR A 234 -7.84 -12.27 -19.99
C THR A 234 -6.89 -13.44 -19.71
N LEU A 235 -7.36 -14.50 -19.05
CA LEU A 235 -6.51 -15.67 -18.76
C LEU A 235 -5.96 -16.30 -20.04
N LYS A 236 -6.76 -16.44 -21.10
CA LYS A 236 -6.29 -16.96 -22.39
C LYS A 236 -5.23 -16.08 -23.06
N ARG A 237 -5.19 -14.78 -22.76
CA ARG A 237 -4.22 -13.83 -23.33
C ARG A 237 -2.84 -13.97 -22.70
N PHE A 238 -2.78 -14.25 -21.40
CA PHE A 238 -1.52 -14.24 -20.62
C PHE A 238 -1.02 -15.61 -20.20
N CYS A 239 -1.92 -16.60 -20.14
CA CYS A 239 -1.61 -17.92 -19.66
C CYS A 239 -1.56 -18.90 -20.83
N THR A 240 -0.67 -19.90 -20.76
CA THR A 240 -0.67 -20.96 -21.76
C THR A 240 -1.97 -21.77 -21.63
N PRO A 241 -2.38 -22.52 -22.67
CA PRO A 241 -3.51 -23.45 -22.55
C PRO A 241 -3.38 -24.42 -21.36
N SER A 242 -2.14 -24.76 -20.97
CA SER A 242 -1.87 -25.64 -19.82
C SER A 242 -2.17 -24.96 -18.47
N ASP A 243 -1.93 -23.66 -18.37
CA ASP A 243 -2.18 -22.86 -17.16
C ASP A 243 -3.67 -22.58 -16.98
N VAL A 244 -4.39 -22.34 -18.08
CA VAL A 244 -5.85 -22.22 -18.11
C VAL A 244 -6.52 -23.56 -17.72
N ALA A 245 -5.96 -24.68 -18.18
CA ALA A 245 -6.45 -26.00 -17.79
C ALA A 245 -6.19 -26.27 -16.29
N ARG A 246 -5.02 -25.87 -15.76
CA ARG A 246 -4.67 -25.99 -14.35
C ARG A 246 -5.58 -25.16 -13.45
N THR A 247 -5.88 -23.91 -13.82
CA THR A 247 -6.82 -23.06 -13.07
C THR A 247 -8.22 -23.66 -13.04
N ARG A 248 -8.73 -24.17 -14.17
CA ARG A 248 -10.02 -24.87 -14.21
C ARG A 248 -10.05 -26.11 -13.34
N GLN A 249 -8.98 -26.91 -13.34
CA GLN A 249 -8.89 -28.12 -12.54
C GLN A 249 -8.82 -27.81 -11.03
N LEU A 250 -8.12 -26.73 -10.64
CA LEU A 250 -8.08 -26.23 -9.27
C LEU A 250 -9.45 -25.70 -8.81
N GLY A 251 -10.11 -24.89 -9.66
CA GLY A 251 -11.47 -24.41 -9.37
C GLY A 251 -12.48 -25.56 -9.23
N ALA A 252 -12.44 -26.55 -10.11
CA ALA A 252 -13.32 -27.72 -10.03
C ALA A 252 -13.09 -28.58 -8.77
N LYS A 253 -11.84 -28.68 -8.29
CA LYS A 253 -11.53 -29.39 -7.03
C LYS A 253 -12.04 -28.64 -5.80
N LEU A 254 -11.95 -27.31 -5.79
CA LEU A 254 -12.41 -26.47 -4.67
C LEU A 254 -13.94 -26.44 -4.55
N LEU A 255 -14.68 -26.64 -5.65
CA LEU A 255 -16.14 -26.74 -5.64
C LEU A 255 -16.66 -28.11 -5.18
N GLN A 256 -15.79 -29.11 -5.07
CA GLN A 256 -16.14 -30.48 -4.63
C GLN A 256 -15.76 -30.77 -3.17
N SER A 257 -15.06 -29.85 -2.49
CA SER A 257 -14.61 -29.95 -1.09
C SER A 257 -15.41 -29.02 -0.18
#